data_AF-A0A530GLY3-F1
#
_entry.id   AF-A0A530GLY3-F1
#
_cell.length_a   1.000
_cell.length_b   1.000
_cell.length_c   1.000
_cell.angle_alpha   90.00
_cell.angle_beta   90.00
_cell.angle_gamma   90.00
#
_symmetry.space_group_name_H-M   'P 1'
#
loop_
_entity.id
_entity.type
_entity.pdbx_description
1 polymer ?
#
loop_
_entity_poly.entity_id
_entity_poly.type
_entity_poly.pdbx_seq_one_letter_code
_entity_poly.pdbx_strand_id
1 'polypeptide(L)'
;VISGLLASFAGLLTASYILNAEATAGASLMLQAIAAVVIGGASLFGGTGSAIGAVLGALMITCIQNGVNLIGVNSFWQGSVTGAAILLAVLIDRFSNKNRL
;
A
#
# COMPACT_ATOMS: atom_id res chain seq x y z
N VAL A 1 -12.84 16.40 6.83
CA VAL A 1 -13.90 16.41 5.80
C VAL A 1 -13.42 15.81 4.49
N ILE A 2 -12.37 16.37 3.87
CA ILE A 2 -11.80 15.85 2.60
C ILE A 2 -11.39 14.37 2.71
N SER A 3 -10.67 13.99 3.76
CA SER A 3 -10.28 12.59 4.03
C SER A 3 -11.48 11.64 4.17
N GLY A 4 -12.58 12.08 4.79
CA GLY A 4 -13.79 11.27 4.92
C GLY A 4 -14.53 11.09 3.59
N LEU A 5 -14.53 12.12 2.74
CA LEU A 5 -15.13 12.04 1.40
C LEU A 5 -14.33 11.08 0.50
N LEU A 6 -12.99 11.17 0.53
CA LEU A 6 -12.13 10.24 -0.20
C LEU A 6 -12.23 8.80 0.34
N ALA A 7 -12.36 8.63 1.66
CA ALA A 7 -12.51 7.31 2.27
C ALA A 7 -13.83 6.62 1.86
N SER A 8 -14.96 7.33 1.90
CA SER A 8 -16.24 6.79 1.42
C SER A 8 -16.21 6.46 -0.08
N PHE A 9 -15.57 7.32 -0.89
CA PHE A 9 -15.45 7.07 -2.32
C PHE A 9 -14.59 5.84 -2.62
N ALA A 10 -13.44 5.69 -1.94
CA ALA A 10 -12.59 4.51 -2.04
C ALA A 10 -13.33 3.24 -1.56
N GLY A 11 -14.15 3.34 -0.51
CA GLY A 11 -14.98 2.24 -0.02
C GLY A 11 -16.00 1.76 -1.05
N LEU A 12 -16.70 2.68 -1.73
CA LEU A 12 -17.65 2.34 -2.80
C LEU A 12 -16.97 1.65 -3.99
N LEU A 13 -15.79 2.15 -4.39
CA LEU A 13 -15.00 1.53 -5.46
C LEU A 13 -14.56 0.12 -5.08
N THR A 14 -14.08 -0.06 -3.86
CA THR A 14 -13.63 -1.37 -3.35
C THR A 14 -14.79 -2.36 -3.26
N ALA A 15 -15.95 -1.91 -2.76
CA ALA A 15 -17.17 -2.73 -2.70
C ALA A 15 -17.67 -3.14 -4.10
N SER A 16 -17.50 -2.27 -5.10
CA SER A 16 -17.85 -2.60 -6.50
C SER A 16 -16.86 -3.56 -7.14
N TYR A 17 -15.60 -3.54 -6.70
CA TYR A 17 -14.53 -4.41 -7.20
C TYR A 17 -14.58 -5.83 -6.61
N ILE A 18 -15.09 -5.97 -5.38
CA ILE A 18 -15.18 -7.26 -4.71
C ILE A 18 -16.44 -8.01 -5.20
N LEU A 19 -16.24 -9.09 -5.95
CA LEU A 19 -17.34 -9.97 -6.41
C LEU A 19 -17.84 -10.93 -5.32
N ASN A 20 -17.09 -11.11 -4.22
CA ASN A 20 -17.43 -12.04 -3.13
C ASN A 20 -17.16 -11.39 -1.77
N ALA A 21 -18.17 -11.30 -0.91
CA ALA A 21 -18.04 -10.73 0.43
C ALA A 21 -17.16 -11.62 1.31
N GLU A 22 -15.86 -11.32 1.34
CA GLU A 22 -14.89 -11.98 2.18
C GLU A 22 -14.71 -11.16 3.47
N ALA A 23 -14.83 -11.79 4.64
CA ALA A 23 -14.78 -11.09 5.93
C ALA A 23 -13.46 -10.34 6.17
N THR A 24 -12.40 -10.75 5.49
CA THR A 24 -11.05 -10.17 5.53
C THR A 24 -10.81 -9.10 4.47
N ALA A 25 -11.80 -8.79 3.63
CA ALA A 25 -11.68 -7.79 2.58
C ALA A 25 -11.34 -6.41 3.19
N GLY A 26 -10.17 -5.89 2.82
CA GLY A 26 -9.68 -4.59 3.29
C GLY A 26 -8.70 -4.62 4.46
N ALA A 27 -8.46 -5.77 5.11
CA ALA A 27 -7.47 -5.86 6.19
C ALA A 27 -6.05 -5.50 5.72
N SER A 28 -5.71 -5.86 4.47
CA SER A 28 -4.42 -5.55 3.83
C SER A 28 -4.30 -4.09 3.39
N LEU A 29 -5.42 -3.40 3.11
CA LEU A 29 -5.42 -2.02 2.61
C LEU A 29 -4.85 -1.05 3.65
N MET A 30 -5.02 -1.32 4.94
CA MET A 30 -4.47 -0.47 6.01
C MET A 30 -2.94 -0.48 6.01
N LEU A 31 -2.33 -1.67 5.95
CA LEU A 31 -0.88 -1.84 5.90
C LEU A 31 -0.31 -1.20 4.63
N GLN A 32 -0.96 -1.43 3.49
CA GLN A 32 -0.56 -0.87 2.20
C GLN A 32 -0.66 0.65 2.18
N ALA A 33 -1.71 1.23 2.75
CA ALA A 33 -1.88 2.68 2.82
C ALA A 33 -0.75 3.35 3.62
N ILE A 34 -0.37 2.78 4.77
CA ILE A 34 0.73 3.29 5.59
C ILE A 34 2.06 3.16 4.83
N ALA A 35 2.32 2.01 4.23
CA ALA A 35 3.55 1.78 3.48
C ALA A 35 3.67 2.72 2.26
N ALA A 36 2.58 2.97 1.54
CA ALA A 36 2.56 3.85 0.36
C ALA A 36 2.92 5.29 0.74
N VAL A 37 2.35 5.79 1.83
CA VAL A 37 2.57 7.15 2.33
C VAL A 37 4.01 7.33 2.84
N VAL A 38 4.61 6.31 3.46
CA VAL A 38 6.01 6.33 3.91
C VAL A 38 7.01 6.24 2.77
N ILE A 39 6.77 5.37 1.78
CA ILE A 39 7.58 5.30 0.54
C ILE A 39 7.49 6.63 -0.22
N GLY A 40 6.28 7.23 -0.24
CA GLY A 40 6.03 8.55 -0.81
C GLY A 40 6.67 9.73 -0.06
N GLY A 41 7.39 9.47 1.04
CA GLY A 41 8.15 10.48 1.78
C GLY A 41 7.36 11.29 2.79
N ALA A 42 6.16 10.85 3.18
CA ALA A 42 5.41 11.51 4.25
C ALA A 42 5.79 10.97 5.64
N SER A 43 5.77 11.87 6.62
CA SER A 43 6.09 11.57 8.01
C SER A 43 4.92 10.87 8.72
N LEU A 44 5.22 9.75 9.39
CA LEU A 44 4.28 9.04 10.24
C LEU A 44 3.88 9.86 11.49
N PHE A 45 4.77 10.74 11.94
CA PHE A 45 4.56 11.66 13.07
C PHE A 45 3.81 12.94 12.65
N GLY A 46 3.47 13.08 11.37
CA GLY A 46 2.79 14.24 10.83
C GLY A 46 3.71 15.43 10.59
N GLY A 47 3.15 16.49 10.00
CA GLY A 47 3.82 17.78 9.78
C GLY A 47 4.64 17.90 8.49
N THR A 48 5.00 16.79 7.82
CA THR A 48 5.78 16.80 6.58
C THR A 48 5.36 15.70 5.61
N GLY A 49 5.37 16.01 4.30
CA GLY A 49 4.99 15.09 3.22
C GLY A 49 4.19 15.80 2.12
N SER A 50 4.22 15.26 0.90
CA SER A 50 3.45 15.78 -0.24
C SER A 50 2.38 14.79 -0.67
N ALA A 51 1.18 15.28 -1.00
CA ALA A 51 0.11 14.46 -1.55
C ALA A 51 0.54 13.75 -2.85
N ILE A 52 1.37 14.41 -3.67
CA ILE A 52 1.92 13.83 -4.90
C ILE A 52 2.86 12.66 -4.57
N GLY A 53 3.67 12.78 -3.52
CA GLY A 53 4.53 11.70 -3.04
C GLY A 53 3.73 10.47 -2.60
N ALA A 54 2.64 10.68 -1.87
CA ALA A 54 1.74 9.59 -1.46
C ALA A 54 1.09 8.86 -2.65
N VAL A 55 0.69 9.59 -3.70
CA VAL A 55 0.14 8.98 -4.93
C VAL A 55 1.20 8.14 -5.65
N LEU A 56 2.43 8.65 -5.76
CA LEU A 56 3.55 7.90 -6.35
C LEU A 56 3.90 6.65 -5.53
N GLY A 57 3.88 6.75 -4.19
CA GLY A 57 4.08 5.60 -3.31
C GLY A 57 2.96 4.56 -3.42
N ALA A 58 1.71 4.99 -3.58
CA ALA A 58 0.57 4.08 -3.81
C ALA A 58 0.69 3.33 -5.15
N LEU A 59 1.14 4.02 -6.21
CA LEU A 59 1.44 3.41 -7.51
C LEU A 59 2.53 2.33 -7.39
N MET A 60 3.63 2.62 -6.68
CA MET A 60 4.70 1.65 -6.44
C MET A 60 4.21 0.40 -5.72
N ILE A 61 3.42 0.56 -4.64
CA ILE A 61 2.85 -0.58 -3.91
C ILE A 61 1.91 -1.40 -4.78
N THR A 62 1.14 -0.74 -5.63
CA THR A 62 0.22 -1.43 -6.55
C THR A 62 1.01 -2.26 -7.57
N CYS A 63 2.12 -1.74 -8.12
CA CYS A 63 3.02 -2.51 -8.98
C CYS A 63 3.62 -3.72 -8.27
N ILE A 64 4.07 -3.57 -7.02
CA ILE A 64 4.62 -4.69 -6.22
C ILE A 64 3.56 -5.77 -6.00
N GLN A 65 2.33 -5.39 -5.66
CA GLN A 65 1.23 -6.35 -5.50
C GLN A 65 0.92 -7.11 -6.77
N ASN A 66 0.87 -6.42 -7.91
CA ASN A 66 0.68 -7.08 -9.21
C ASN A 66 1.84 -8.04 -9.49
N GLY A 67 3.09 -7.67 -9.17
CA GLY A 67 4.25 -8.56 -9.27
C GLY A 67 4.14 -9.81 -8.40
N VAL A 68 3.75 -9.67 -7.13
CA VAL A 68 3.55 -10.81 -6.21
C VAL A 68 2.39 -11.70 -6.65
N ASN A 69 1.32 -11.11 -7.19
CA ASN A 69 0.18 -11.86 -7.73
C ASN A 69 0.59 -12.70 -8.97
N LEU A 70 1.38 -12.12 -9.88
CA LEU A 70 1.91 -12.82 -11.06
C LEU A 70 2.83 -14.00 -10.71
N ILE A 71 3.50 -13.97 -9.55
CA ILE A 71 4.31 -15.08 -9.04
C ILE A 71 3.44 -16.26 -8.56
N GLY A 72 2.10 -16.11 -8.53
CA GLY A 72 1.17 -17.22 -8.31
C GLY A 72 1.09 -17.67 -6.85
N VAL A 73 1.33 -16.76 -5.90
CA VAL A 73 1.27 -17.06 -4.46
C VAL A 73 -0.17 -17.40 -4.06
N ASN A 74 -0.34 -18.55 -3.41
CA ASN A 74 -1.63 -19.03 -2.92
C ASN A 74 -2.30 -18.00 -1.98
N SER A 75 -3.60 -17.75 -2.16
CA SER A 75 -4.39 -16.75 -1.42
C SER A 75 -4.27 -16.86 0.12
N PHE A 76 -4.08 -18.08 0.63
CA PHE A 76 -3.88 -18.31 2.06
C PHE A 76 -2.58 -17.67 2.60
N TRP A 77 -1.51 -17.70 1.80
CA TRP A 77 -0.21 -17.11 2.15
C TRP A 77 -0.04 -15.68 1.61
N GLN A 78 -0.92 -15.24 0.73
CA GLN A 78 -0.80 -13.97 0.02
C GLN A 78 -0.74 -12.77 0.98
N GLY A 79 -1.48 -12.78 2.09
CA GLY A 79 -1.41 -11.73 3.11
C GLY A 79 -0.03 -11.62 3.78
N SER A 80 0.53 -12.75 4.24
CA SER A 80 1.87 -12.78 4.85
C SER A 80 2.98 -12.45 3.84
N VAL A 81 2.88 -12.99 2.62
CA VAL A 81 3.88 -12.75 1.57
C VAL A 81 3.84 -11.30 1.09
N THR A 82 2.65 -10.70 0.96
CA THR A 82 2.53 -9.29 0.59
C THR A 82 3.11 -8.39 1.68
N GLY A 83 2.85 -8.68 2.95
CA GLY A 83 3.45 -7.95 4.07
C GLY A 83 4.98 -8.06 4.09
N ALA A 84 5.51 -9.26 3.91
CA ALA A 84 6.95 -9.52 3.83
C ALA A 84 7.58 -8.84 2.60
N ALA A 85 6.92 -8.88 1.45
CA ALA A 85 7.37 -8.22 0.22
C ALA A 85 7.40 -6.69 0.37
N ILE A 86 6.40 -6.11 1.02
CA ILE A 86 6.39 -4.67 1.34
C ILE A 86 7.54 -4.32 2.29
N LEU A 87 7.75 -5.11 3.35
CA LEU A 87 8.88 -4.92 4.27
C LEU A 87 10.22 -4.96 3.53
N LEU A 88 10.44 -5.96 2.67
CA LEU A 88 11.64 -6.06 1.85
C LEU A 88 11.78 -4.88 0.89
N ALA A 89 10.72 -4.50 0.19
CA ALA A 89 10.73 -3.37 -0.74
C ALA A 89 11.08 -2.06 -0.02
N VAL A 90 10.48 -1.80 1.14
CA VAL A 90 10.78 -0.61 1.96
C VAL A 90 12.20 -0.67 2.51
N LEU A 91 12.68 -1.83 2.97
CA LEU A 91 14.06 -1.98 3.47
C LEU A 91 15.08 -1.69 2.35
N ILE A 92 14.84 -2.21 1.15
CA ILE A 92 15.68 -1.97 -0.03
C ILE A 92 15.63 -0.50 -0.43
N ASP A 93 14.44 0.10 -0.49
CA ASP A 93 14.26 1.51 -0.86
C ASP A 93 14.95 2.45 0.16
N ARG A 94 14.80 2.16 1.46
CA ARG A 94 15.49 2.88 2.55
C ARG A 94 17.01 2.76 2.45
N PHE A 95 17.53 1.57 2.17
CA PHE A 95 18.98 1.35 2.01
C PHE A 95 19.53 2.00 0.74
N SER A 96 18.79 1.91 -0.37
CA SER A 96 19.16 2.50 -1.65
C SER A 96 19.19 4.04 -1.58
N ASN A 97 18.20 4.64 -0.91
CA ASN A 97 18.16 6.09 -0.73
C ASN A 97 19.25 6.61 0.23
N LYS A 98 19.69 5.80 1.21
CA LYS A 98 20.79 6.15 2.12
C LYS A 98 22.16 6.24 1.42
N ASN A 99 22.35 5.53 0.29
CA ASN A 99 23.59 5.58 -0.50
C ASN A 99 23.66 6.77 -1.47
N ARG A 100 22.72 7.73 -1.39
CA ARG A 100 22.73 8.99 -2.15
C ARG A 100 23.11 10.23 -1.32
N LEU A 101 23.70 10.02 -0.14
CA LEU A 101 24.39 11.04 0.67
C LEU A 101 25.88 10.73 0.70
#